data_AF-A0A965AU71-F1
#
_entry.id   AF-A0A965AU71-F1
#
_cell.length_a   1.000
_cell.length_b   1.000
_cell.length_c   1.000
_cell.angle_alpha   90.00
_cell.angle_beta   90.00
_cell.angle_gamma   90.00
#
_symmetry.space_group_name_H-M   'P 1'
#
loop_
_entity.id
_entity.type
_entity.pdbx_description
1 polymer ?
#
loop_
_entity_poly.entity_id
_entity_poly.type
_entity_poly.pdbx_seq_one_letter_code
_entity_poly.pdbx_strand_id
1 'polypeptide(L)'
;MSAIGGSLGVANGVIGNVELSDIGGLATFGVATSTNYSIGGDLTVGAEGVVVAANAAVIAGGNLALTGTGRTGSGAGVEVAVVDGGNTSLAVTGSSTLTLNGTGGSVSSASNDGVELGSQTSTGRVRIQSEAGNITILGNGSDATGTSQTAGVQIGATTIETLAGGHINITGVAPTAATGEDADGVVIENESNILNNVATVGTGSITIIGTAFVGGEAIDMNDGTPNKSVIRSGSGG
;
A
#
# COMPACT_ATOMS: atom_id res chain seq x y z
N MET A 1 -7.28 -22.02 -19.45
CA MET A 1 -6.50 -22.47 -18.28
C MET A 1 -7.25 -22.01 -17.04
N SER A 2 -7.51 -22.92 -16.11
CA SER A 2 -8.31 -22.63 -14.91
C SER A 2 -7.44 -21.84 -13.92
N ALA A 3 -7.85 -20.61 -13.59
CA ALA A 3 -7.20 -19.83 -12.54
C ALA A 3 -7.41 -20.54 -11.20
N ILE A 4 -6.31 -20.90 -10.52
CA ILE A 4 -6.34 -21.27 -9.11
C ILE A 4 -6.21 -19.96 -8.34
N GLY A 5 -7.35 -19.33 -8.05
CA GLY A 5 -7.42 -18.31 -7.00
C GLY A 5 -7.25 -19.01 -5.65
N GLY A 6 -6.01 -19.09 -5.17
CA GLY A 6 -5.70 -19.66 -3.86
C GLY A 6 -5.80 -18.59 -2.78
N SER A 7 -6.69 -18.76 -1.80
CA SER A 7 -6.61 -18.01 -0.55
C SER A 7 -5.57 -18.67 0.36
N LEU A 8 -4.50 -17.94 0.70
CA LEU A 8 -3.50 -18.44 1.65
C LEU A 8 -3.97 -18.16 3.08
N GLY A 9 -4.76 -19.08 3.62
CA GLY A 9 -5.23 -19.02 5.01
C GLY A 9 -4.33 -19.81 5.96
N VAL A 10 -3.13 -19.32 6.28
CA VAL A 10 -2.31 -19.92 7.36
C VAL A 10 -2.70 -19.25 8.68
N ALA A 11 -3.68 -19.80 9.39
CA ALA A 11 -4.27 -19.17 10.57
C ALA A 11 -3.29 -18.80 11.72
N ASN A 12 -2.02 -19.24 11.67
CA ASN A 12 -0.99 -18.97 12.67
C ASN A 12 0.30 -18.35 12.09
N GLY A 13 0.22 -17.75 10.89
CA GLY A 13 1.37 -17.09 10.27
C GLY A 13 2.30 -18.03 9.48
N VAL A 14 3.41 -17.47 8.98
CA VAL A 14 4.43 -18.20 8.22
C VAL A 14 5.68 -18.40 9.08
N ILE A 15 6.06 -19.66 9.31
CA ILE A 15 7.32 -20.03 9.97
C ILE A 15 8.21 -20.69 8.91
N GLY A 16 9.26 -19.98 8.48
CA GLY A 16 10.13 -20.39 7.37
C GLY A 16 9.95 -19.52 6.13
N ASN A 17 10.66 -19.88 5.05
CA ASN A 17 10.67 -19.08 3.82
C ASN A 17 9.66 -19.65 2.82
N VAL A 18 8.77 -18.81 2.32
CA VAL A 18 7.72 -19.15 1.36
C VAL A 18 7.77 -18.18 0.19
N GLU A 19 7.79 -18.71 -1.02
CA GLU A 19 7.70 -17.95 -2.25
C GLU A 19 6.53 -18.47 -3.07
N LEU A 20 5.62 -17.56 -3.43
CA LEU A 20 4.51 -17.79 -4.33
C LEU A 20 4.65 -16.78 -5.47
N SER A 21 5.06 -17.23 -6.64
CA SER A 21 5.30 -16.38 -7.82
C SER A 21 4.40 -16.77 -8.98
N ASP A 22 4.21 -15.84 -9.91
CA ASP A 22 3.49 -16.04 -11.18
C ASP A 22 2.04 -16.53 -11.01
N ILE A 23 1.36 -16.10 -9.95
CA ILE A 23 -0.07 -16.38 -9.77
C ILE A 23 -0.85 -15.57 -10.81
N GLY A 24 -1.43 -16.27 -11.79
CA GLY A 24 -2.39 -15.68 -12.73
C GLY A 24 -3.64 -15.17 -11.99
N GLY A 25 -3.93 -13.88 -12.14
CA GLY A 25 -5.04 -13.21 -11.49
C GLY A 25 -4.75 -12.69 -10.07
N LEU A 26 -5.75 -12.79 -9.18
CA LEU A 26 -5.72 -12.16 -7.85
C LEU A 26 -5.25 -13.12 -6.76
N ALA A 27 -4.24 -12.72 -6.00
CA ALA A 27 -3.88 -13.33 -4.73
C ALA A 27 -4.45 -12.50 -3.58
N THR A 28 -5.20 -13.13 -2.68
CA THR A 28 -5.66 -12.48 -1.44
C THR A 28 -4.84 -13.02 -0.27
N PHE A 29 -4.20 -12.10 0.43
CA PHE A 29 -3.34 -12.30 1.58
C PHE A 29 -4.00 -11.80 2.86
N GLY A 30 -3.87 -12.55 3.94
CA GLY A 30 -4.47 -12.21 5.24
C GLY A 30 -5.74 -13.01 5.55
N VAL A 31 -5.93 -13.28 6.83
CA VAL A 31 -7.14 -13.95 7.34
C VAL A 31 -8.01 -12.87 7.98
N ALA A 32 -9.27 -12.78 7.58
CA ALA A 32 -10.27 -11.86 8.16
C ALA A 32 -10.70 -12.34 9.57
N THR A 33 -9.74 -12.44 10.48
CA THR A 33 -9.93 -12.82 11.87
C THR A 33 -9.17 -11.82 12.72
N SER A 34 -9.68 -11.46 13.89
CA SER A 34 -9.12 -10.49 14.84
C SER A 34 -7.77 -10.91 15.48
N THR A 35 -7.05 -11.82 14.86
CA THR A 35 -5.76 -12.36 15.33
C THR A 35 -4.66 -11.94 14.37
N ASN A 36 -3.53 -11.51 14.93
CA ASN A 36 -2.36 -11.10 14.16
C ASN A 36 -1.80 -12.26 13.32
N TYR A 37 -1.54 -12.00 12.05
CA TYR A 37 -0.81 -12.87 11.15
C TYR A 37 0.69 -12.54 11.22
N SER A 38 1.48 -13.39 11.88
CA SER A 38 2.92 -13.19 12.03
C SER A 38 3.71 -13.88 10.92
N ILE A 39 4.69 -13.19 10.34
CA ILE A 39 5.63 -13.77 9.39
C ILE A 39 6.97 -13.84 10.09
N GLY A 40 7.38 -15.04 10.52
CA GLY A 40 8.65 -15.25 11.21
C GLY A 40 9.84 -15.48 10.28
N GLY A 41 9.61 -16.01 9.08
CA GLY A 41 10.61 -16.13 8.01
C GLY A 41 10.35 -15.16 6.86
N ASP A 42 10.85 -15.47 5.67
CA ASP A 42 10.59 -14.64 4.49
C ASP A 42 9.32 -15.09 3.74
N LEU A 43 8.45 -14.15 3.36
CA LEU A 43 7.28 -14.42 2.52
C LEU A 43 7.31 -13.51 1.30
N THR A 44 7.28 -14.10 0.10
CA THR A 44 7.11 -13.38 -1.16
C THR A 44 5.86 -13.86 -1.88
N VAL A 45 5.02 -12.92 -2.30
CA VAL A 45 3.80 -13.17 -3.08
C VAL A 45 3.84 -12.31 -4.35
N GLY A 46 3.81 -12.94 -5.50
CA GLY A 46 3.75 -12.33 -6.83
C GLY A 46 2.52 -12.81 -7.59
N ALA A 47 1.68 -11.86 -8.03
CA ALA A 47 0.47 -12.13 -8.78
C ALA A 47 0.18 -11.01 -9.80
N GLU A 48 -0.87 -11.15 -10.62
CA GLU A 48 -1.35 -10.00 -11.40
C GLU A 48 -1.88 -8.89 -10.47
N GLY A 49 -2.59 -9.27 -9.40
CA GLY A 49 -2.96 -8.36 -8.33
C GLY A 49 -2.84 -9.03 -6.96
N VAL A 50 -2.46 -8.26 -5.93
CA VAL A 50 -2.33 -8.75 -4.55
C VAL A 50 -3.20 -7.90 -3.64
N VAL A 51 -4.05 -8.52 -2.83
CA VAL A 51 -4.93 -7.84 -1.86
C VAL A 51 -4.57 -8.28 -0.46
N VAL A 52 -4.20 -7.36 0.42
CA VAL A 52 -4.25 -7.59 1.86
C VAL A 52 -5.69 -7.42 2.31
N ALA A 53 -6.30 -8.49 2.81
CA ALA A 53 -7.70 -8.53 3.17
C ALA A 53 -8.05 -7.51 4.27
N ALA A 54 -9.25 -6.94 4.18
CA ALA A 54 -9.75 -6.05 5.20
C ALA A 54 -9.82 -6.72 6.58
N ASN A 55 -9.55 -5.96 7.63
CA ASN A 55 -9.42 -6.43 9.01
C ASN A 55 -8.25 -7.39 9.27
N ALA A 56 -7.32 -7.53 8.31
CA ALA A 56 -6.09 -8.27 8.56
C ALA A 56 -5.14 -7.42 9.41
N ALA A 57 -4.48 -8.04 10.39
CA ALA A 57 -3.37 -7.46 11.12
C ALA A 57 -2.11 -8.29 10.85
N VAL A 58 -1.18 -7.77 10.07
CA VAL A 58 0.03 -8.48 9.62
C VAL A 58 1.24 -7.93 10.34
N ILE A 59 2.06 -8.81 10.91
CA ILE A 59 3.32 -8.45 11.58
C ILE A 59 4.46 -9.20 10.90
N ALA A 60 5.29 -8.47 10.18
CA ALA A 60 6.51 -8.97 9.54
C ALA A 60 7.65 -9.00 10.58
N GLY A 61 7.94 -10.20 11.08
CA GLY A 61 9.12 -10.54 11.87
C GLY A 61 10.31 -11.00 11.00
N GLY A 62 10.05 -11.54 9.81
CA GLY A 62 11.00 -11.67 8.69
C GLY A 62 10.56 -10.82 7.48
N ASN A 63 11.15 -11.00 6.30
CA ASN A 63 10.83 -10.14 5.16
C ASN A 63 9.49 -10.48 4.52
N LEU A 64 8.70 -9.47 4.15
CA LEU A 64 7.46 -9.61 3.40
C LEU A 64 7.55 -8.82 2.10
N ALA A 65 7.35 -9.47 0.96
CA ALA A 65 7.24 -8.82 -0.34
C ALA A 65 5.93 -9.20 -1.02
N LEU A 66 5.11 -8.19 -1.36
CA LEU A 66 3.87 -8.32 -2.11
C LEU A 66 4.04 -7.60 -3.45
N THR A 67 3.95 -8.35 -4.55
CA THR A 67 4.15 -7.83 -5.91
C THR A 67 2.91 -8.06 -6.77
N GLY A 68 2.28 -6.97 -7.21
CA GLY A 68 1.22 -6.97 -8.21
C GLY A 68 1.76 -6.48 -9.54
N THR A 69 1.61 -7.29 -10.59
CA THR A 69 2.17 -7.00 -11.92
C THR A 69 1.22 -6.28 -12.87
N GLY A 70 -0.01 -6.05 -12.42
CA GLY A 70 -1.08 -5.42 -13.21
C GLY A 70 -2.10 -6.46 -13.64
N ARG A 71 -3.35 -6.25 -13.24
CA ARG A 71 -4.46 -7.15 -13.57
C ARG A 71 -4.81 -7.04 -15.03
N THR A 72 -5.11 -8.19 -15.64
CA THR A 72 -5.80 -8.23 -16.93
C THR A 72 -7.22 -7.69 -16.73
N GLY A 73 -7.39 -6.37 -16.80
CA GLY A 73 -8.62 -5.68 -16.40
C GLY A 73 -8.36 -4.44 -15.55
N SER A 74 -9.23 -4.23 -14.57
CA SER A 74 -9.21 -3.09 -13.65
C SER A 74 -8.68 -3.47 -12.26
N GLY A 75 -8.13 -2.51 -11.54
CA GLY A 75 -7.81 -2.63 -10.12
C GLY A 75 -6.34 -2.33 -9.81
N ALA A 76 -6.07 -2.09 -8.53
CA ALA A 76 -4.72 -1.84 -8.07
C ALA A 76 -3.81 -3.06 -8.25
N GLY A 77 -2.51 -2.80 -8.44
CA GLY A 77 -1.50 -3.86 -8.41
C GLY A 77 -1.40 -4.50 -7.03
N VAL A 78 -1.23 -3.66 -6.01
CA VAL A 78 -1.31 -4.08 -4.61
C VAL A 78 -2.35 -3.24 -3.89
N GLU A 79 -3.32 -3.89 -3.25
CA GLU A 79 -4.37 -3.25 -2.46
C GLU A 79 -4.21 -3.64 -0.99
N VAL A 80 -4.25 -2.67 -0.08
CA VAL A 80 -4.46 -2.91 1.35
C VAL A 80 -5.89 -2.52 1.67
N ALA A 81 -6.78 -3.51 1.62
CA ALA A 81 -8.21 -3.30 1.66
C ALA A 81 -8.67 -2.86 3.05
N VAL A 82 -9.76 -2.10 3.07
CA VAL A 82 -10.45 -1.67 4.29
C VAL A 82 -11.97 -1.72 4.09
N VAL A 83 -12.71 -1.96 5.16
CA VAL A 83 -14.18 -1.90 5.19
C VAL A 83 -14.63 -0.90 6.23
N ASP A 84 -15.85 -0.38 6.11
CA ASP A 84 -16.39 0.59 7.06
C ASP A 84 -16.30 0.12 8.52
N GLY A 85 -15.78 0.99 9.39
CA GLY A 85 -15.50 0.70 10.80
C GLY A 85 -14.42 -0.37 11.05
N GLY A 86 -13.80 -0.92 10.01
CA GLY A 86 -12.74 -1.92 10.08
C GLY A 86 -11.35 -1.31 10.21
N ASN A 87 -10.38 -2.14 10.60
CA ASN A 87 -8.98 -1.73 10.71
C ASN A 87 -8.06 -2.79 10.11
N THR A 88 -7.28 -2.42 9.09
CA THR A 88 -6.25 -3.28 8.50
C THR A 88 -4.88 -2.74 8.88
N SER A 89 -3.94 -3.60 9.26
CA SER A 89 -2.59 -3.15 9.63
C SER A 89 -1.50 -4.02 9.03
N LEU A 90 -0.41 -3.36 8.62
CA LEU A 90 0.85 -3.99 8.29
C LEU A 90 1.93 -3.33 9.13
N ALA A 91 2.60 -4.14 9.95
CA ALA A 91 3.67 -3.69 10.82
C ALA A 91 4.97 -4.47 10.54
N VAL A 92 6.09 -3.78 10.59
CA VAL A 92 7.43 -4.38 10.54
C VAL A 92 8.13 -4.20 11.87
N THR A 93 8.70 -5.30 12.37
CA THR A 93 9.45 -5.35 13.64
C THR A 93 10.89 -5.77 13.40
N GLY A 94 11.79 -5.43 14.33
CA GLY A 94 13.21 -5.77 14.21
C GLY A 94 13.85 -5.15 12.96
N SER A 95 14.79 -5.86 12.34
CA SER A 95 15.52 -5.43 11.13
C SER A 95 14.86 -5.87 9.82
N SER A 96 13.59 -6.26 9.87
CA SER A 96 12.90 -6.87 8.74
C SER A 96 12.45 -5.83 7.71
N THR A 97 12.02 -6.32 6.55
CA THR A 97 11.54 -5.45 5.47
C THR A 97 10.12 -5.81 5.04
N LEU A 98 9.35 -4.80 4.69
CA LEU A 98 8.07 -4.94 3.99
C LEU A 98 8.18 -4.22 2.65
N THR A 99 7.86 -4.90 1.57
CA THR A 99 7.77 -4.31 0.23
C THR A 99 6.37 -4.50 -0.33
N LEU A 100 5.70 -3.39 -0.67
CA LEU A 100 4.50 -3.37 -1.50
C LEU A 100 4.93 -2.82 -2.86
N ASN A 101 4.87 -3.63 -3.90
CA ASN A 101 5.28 -3.24 -5.26
C ASN A 101 4.15 -3.53 -6.24
N GLY A 102 3.46 -2.51 -6.70
CA GLY A 102 2.27 -2.70 -7.53
C GLY A 102 2.30 -1.90 -8.82
N THR A 103 1.96 -2.57 -9.91
CA THR A 103 1.58 -1.94 -11.18
C THR A 103 0.06 -2.06 -11.33
N GLY A 104 -0.62 -0.98 -11.71
CA GLY A 104 -2.06 -0.98 -11.91
C GLY A 104 -2.55 -1.92 -13.03
N GLY A 105 -3.86 -2.10 -13.11
CA GLY A 105 -4.52 -2.82 -14.20
C GLY A 105 -4.49 -2.08 -15.55
N SER A 106 -4.62 -2.84 -16.64
CA SER A 106 -4.43 -2.32 -18.01
C SER A 106 -5.73 -1.90 -18.75
N VAL A 107 -6.88 -1.85 -18.09
CA VAL A 107 -8.19 -1.54 -18.70
C VAL A 107 -8.90 -0.40 -17.97
N SER A 108 -9.52 0.51 -18.73
CA SER A 108 -10.11 1.78 -18.28
C SER A 108 -10.96 1.61 -17.01
N SER A 109 -10.45 2.04 -15.86
CA SER A 109 -11.20 2.01 -14.61
C SER A 109 -10.70 3.08 -13.65
N ALA A 110 -11.57 3.50 -12.74
CA ALA A 110 -11.28 4.54 -11.75
C ALA A 110 -10.33 4.09 -10.62
N SER A 111 -9.71 2.89 -10.70
CA SER A 111 -8.84 2.36 -9.63
C SER A 111 -7.68 1.54 -10.19
N ASN A 112 -6.96 2.05 -11.19
CA ASN A 112 -5.75 1.39 -11.73
C ASN A 112 -4.48 1.90 -11.05
N ASP A 113 -4.55 2.10 -9.73
CA ASP A 113 -3.41 2.58 -8.97
C ASP A 113 -2.31 1.51 -8.93
N GLY A 114 -1.06 1.92 -8.84
CA GLY A 114 0.02 0.97 -8.60
C GLY A 114 -0.17 0.27 -7.26
N VAL A 115 -0.23 1.08 -6.20
CA VAL A 115 -0.55 0.62 -4.84
C VAL A 115 -1.68 1.45 -4.26
N GLU A 116 -2.72 0.79 -3.74
CA GLU A 116 -3.83 1.42 -3.04
C GLU A 116 -3.79 1.05 -1.56
N LEU A 117 -3.71 2.07 -0.69
CA LEU A 117 -3.78 1.91 0.76
C LEU A 117 -5.09 2.49 1.27
N GLY A 118 -5.97 1.60 1.74
CA GLY A 118 -7.25 1.98 2.32
C GLY A 118 -8.26 2.41 1.26
N SER A 119 -8.96 3.51 1.51
CA SER A 119 -10.02 3.99 0.61
C SER A 119 -10.29 5.47 0.81
N GLN A 120 -10.63 6.16 -0.28
CA GLN A 120 -11.03 7.56 -0.26
C GLN A 120 -12.38 7.79 0.43
N THR A 121 -13.22 6.76 0.54
CA THR A 121 -14.63 6.90 1.00
C THR A 121 -14.99 6.05 2.23
N SER A 122 -14.16 5.07 2.57
CA SER A 122 -14.39 4.23 3.75
C SER A 122 -14.18 4.99 5.06
N THR A 123 -14.96 4.62 6.08
CA THR A 123 -14.77 5.06 7.47
C THR A 123 -13.78 4.18 8.25
N GLY A 124 -13.41 3.02 7.69
CA GLY A 124 -12.36 2.19 8.27
C GLY A 124 -10.97 2.79 8.07
N ARG A 125 -9.94 2.22 8.70
CA ARG A 125 -8.57 2.74 8.62
C ARG A 125 -7.54 1.67 8.26
N VAL A 126 -6.52 2.10 7.54
CA VAL A 126 -5.29 1.31 7.35
C VAL A 126 -4.18 1.86 8.24
N ARG A 127 -3.35 1.00 8.81
CA ARG A 127 -2.15 1.37 9.56
C ARG A 127 -0.92 0.69 8.97
N ILE A 128 0.00 1.48 8.43
CA ILE A 128 1.31 1.04 7.96
C ILE A 128 2.36 1.52 8.97
N GLN A 129 3.04 0.58 9.63
CA GLN A 129 3.90 0.91 10.76
C GLN A 129 5.29 0.28 10.65
N SER A 130 6.34 1.11 10.75
CA SER A 130 7.71 0.63 10.93
C SER A 130 8.22 0.91 12.33
N GLU A 131 8.62 -0.12 13.07
CA GLU A 131 9.31 0.06 14.35
C GLU A 131 10.80 0.35 14.13
N ALA A 132 11.55 -0.65 13.66
CA ALA A 132 13.00 -0.55 13.40
C ALA A 132 13.41 -1.08 12.00
N GLY A 133 12.44 -1.54 11.21
CA GLY A 133 12.65 -2.12 9.89
C GLY A 133 12.45 -1.12 8.76
N ASN A 134 12.43 -1.62 7.53
CA ASN A 134 12.20 -0.79 6.35
C ASN A 134 10.88 -1.18 5.68
N ILE A 135 10.06 -0.18 5.37
CA ILE A 135 8.88 -0.35 4.51
C ILE A 135 9.15 0.38 3.20
N THR A 136 8.98 -0.32 2.09
CA THR A 136 9.04 0.25 0.75
C THR A 136 7.68 0.06 0.08
N ILE A 137 7.08 1.15 -0.36
CA ILE A 137 5.85 1.18 -1.13
C ILE A 137 6.20 1.77 -2.48
N LEU A 138 6.12 0.95 -3.52
CA LEU A 138 6.42 1.32 -4.89
C LEU A 138 5.17 1.08 -5.73
N GLY A 139 4.60 2.16 -6.25
CA GLY A 139 3.40 2.11 -7.05
C GLY A 139 3.61 2.73 -8.41
N ASN A 140 3.27 1.99 -9.47
CA ASN A 140 3.22 2.46 -10.83
C ASN A 140 1.78 2.37 -11.35
N GLY A 141 1.12 3.52 -11.44
CA GLY A 141 -0.23 3.59 -11.99
C GLY A 141 -0.20 3.25 -13.48
N SER A 142 -1.29 2.71 -13.99
CA SER A 142 -1.41 2.40 -15.41
C SER A 142 -2.71 2.94 -15.97
N ASP A 143 -2.56 3.75 -17.02
CA ASP A 143 -3.70 4.33 -17.71
C ASP A 143 -4.19 3.38 -18.80
N ALA A 144 -5.51 3.39 -18.95
CA ALA A 144 -6.18 2.97 -20.16
C ALA A 144 -7.25 4.00 -20.48
N THR A 145 -6.84 5.18 -20.95
CA THR A 145 -7.64 6.21 -21.62
C THR A 145 -9.01 6.51 -21.00
N GLY A 146 -9.15 7.68 -20.36
CA GLY A 146 -10.45 8.30 -20.10
C GLY A 146 -10.96 8.22 -18.65
N THR A 147 -10.10 8.27 -17.65
CA THR A 147 -10.50 8.27 -16.22
C THR A 147 -10.03 9.50 -15.44
N SER A 148 -10.80 9.82 -14.39
CA SER A 148 -10.78 11.07 -13.64
C SER A 148 -9.64 11.21 -12.63
N GLN A 149 -8.98 10.13 -12.23
CA GLN A 149 -7.75 10.14 -11.43
C GLN A 149 -7.10 8.75 -11.49
N THR A 150 -5.77 8.65 -11.59
CA THR A 150 -5.04 7.38 -11.44
C THR A 150 -3.66 7.65 -10.86
N ALA A 151 -3.39 7.07 -9.70
CA ALA A 151 -2.19 7.35 -8.93
C ALA A 151 -1.12 6.27 -9.10
N GLY A 152 0.14 6.66 -8.96
CA GLY A 152 1.19 5.69 -8.63
C GLY A 152 0.88 5.01 -7.30
N VAL A 153 0.69 5.80 -6.25
CA VAL A 153 0.27 5.34 -4.92
C VAL A 153 -0.91 6.17 -4.42
N GLN A 154 -2.02 5.51 -4.09
CA GLN A 154 -3.17 6.12 -3.43
C GLN A 154 -3.12 5.84 -1.93
N ILE A 155 -3.26 6.88 -1.10
CA ILE A 155 -3.26 6.82 0.36
C ILE A 155 -4.58 7.42 0.86
N GLY A 156 -5.57 6.57 1.15
CA GLY A 156 -6.87 6.98 1.68
C GLY A 156 -7.13 6.38 3.06
N ALA A 157 -7.62 7.16 4.01
CA ALA A 157 -7.96 6.69 5.36
C ALA A 157 -6.80 5.97 6.08
N THR A 158 -5.56 6.35 5.79
CA THR A 158 -4.38 5.57 6.18
C THR A 158 -3.51 6.34 7.17
N THR A 159 -3.05 5.66 8.21
CA THR A 159 -1.96 6.14 9.08
C THR A 159 -0.66 5.45 8.68
N ILE A 160 0.34 6.23 8.30
CA ILE A 160 1.69 5.78 7.99
C ILE A 160 2.61 6.33 9.08
N GLU A 161 3.26 5.46 9.83
CA GLU A 161 4.09 5.92 10.95
C GLU A 161 5.35 5.10 11.20
N THR A 162 6.38 5.79 11.66
CA THR A 162 7.58 5.21 12.25
C THR A 162 7.52 5.36 13.77
N LEU A 163 7.92 4.35 14.54
CA LEU A 163 7.90 4.42 16.01
C LEU A 163 9.31 4.50 16.64
N ALA A 164 10.31 3.94 15.98
CA ALA A 164 11.71 4.02 16.39
C ALA A 164 12.59 4.34 15.17
N GLY A 165 13.73 3.68 15.00
CA GLY A 165 14.67 3.96 13.90
C GLY A 165 14.23 3.45 12.52
N GLY A 166 12.98 3.02 12.34
CA GLY A 166 12.49 2.49 11.07
C GLY A 166 12.34 3.53 9.97
N HIS A 167 12.41 3.08 8.71
CA HIS A 167 12.25 3.93 7.53
C HIS A 167 11.06 3.50 6.69
N ILE A 168 10.33 4.46 6.14
CA ILE A 168 9.24 4.22 5.19
C ILE A 168 9.53 5.03 3.93
N ASN A 169 9.70 4.35 2.80
CA ASN A 169 9.87 4.96 1.49
C ASN A 169 8.62 4.71 0.66
N ILE A 170 7.99 5.77 0.19
CA ILE A 170 6.83 5.74 -0.69
C ILE A 170 7.27 6.37 -2.00
N THR A 171 7.15 5.64 -3.09
CA THR A 171 7.44 6.13 -4.43
C THR A 171 6.28 5.79 -5.33
N GLY A 172 5.61 6.83 -5.83
CA GLY A 172 4.51 6.71 -6.76
C GLY A 172 4.87 7.32 -8.11
N VAL A 173 4.60 6.57 -9.17
CA VAL A 173 4.77 7.00 -10.56
C VAL A 173 3.41 6.95 -11.22
N ALA A 174 2.91 8.10 -11.64
CA ALA A 174 1.68 8.23 -12.41
C ALA A 174 1.80 7.50 -13.76
N PRO A 175 0.69 7.10 -14.38
CA PRO A 175 0.70 6.71 -15.78
C PRO A 175 0.94 7.91 -16.71
N THR A 176 1.31 7.64 -17.96
CA THR A 176 1.18 8.66 -19.01
C THR A 176 -0.30 8.81 -19.35
N ALA A 177 -0.84 10.01 -19.16
CA ALA A 177 -2.26 10.30 -19.30
C ALA A 177 -2.53 11.35 -20.40
N ALA A 178 -3.78 11.45 -20.85
CA ALA A 178 -4.21 12.49 -21.77
C ALA A 178 -4.30 13.86 -21.07
N THR A 179 -4.25 14.94 -21.85
CA THR A 179 -4.36 16.30 -21.32
C THR A 179 -5.71 16.51 -20.61
N GLY A 180 -5.67 16.77 -19.30
CA GLY A 180 -6.86 17.00 -18.47
C GLY A 180 -7.28 15.80 -17.61
N GLU A 181 -6.53 14.70 -17.64
CA GLU A 181 -6.63 13.62 -16.65
C GLU A 181 -5.76 13.95 -15.43
N ASP A 182 -6.20 13.47 -14.27
CA ASP A 182 -5.56 13.71 -12.97
C ASP A 182 -4.61 12.53 -12.65
N ALA A 183 -3.42 12.57 -13.25
CA ALA A 183 -2.46 11.48 -13.20
C ALA A 183 -1.34 11.78 -12.19
N ASP A 184 -1.59 11.37 -10.95
CA ASP A 184 -0.77 11.74 -9.81
C ASP A 184 0.32 10.71 -9.49
N GLY A 185 1.47 11.20 -9.01
CA GLY A 185 2.49 10.32 -8.47
C GLY A 185 1.98 9.65 -7.19
N VAL A 186 1.66 10.46 -6.18
CA VAL A 186 1.14 10.01 -4.89
C VAL A 186 -0.06 10.87 -4.50
N VAL A 187 -1.19 10.24 -4.14
CA VAL A 187 -2.41 10.91 -3.67
C VAL A 187 -2.60 10.63 -2.19
N ILE A 188 -2.89 11.67 -1.38
CA ILE A 188 -3.08 11.56 0.07
C ILE A 188 -4.39 12.21 0.51
N GLU A 189 -5.36 11.38 0.89
CA GLU A 189 -6.75 11.79 1.09
C GLU A 189 -7.40 11.15 2.32
N ASN A 190 -8.66 11.56 2.57
CA ASN A 190 -9.54 10.99 3.58
C ASN A 190 -8.90 10.92 4.98
N GLU A 191 -8.41 12.07 5.47
CA GLU A 191 -7.80 12.21 6.80
C GLU A 191 -6.61 11.28 7.05
N SER A 192 -5.82 11.02 6.01
CA SER A 192 -4.60 10.25 6.17
C SER A 192 -3.59 10.96 7.07
N ASN A 193 -2.90 10.20 7.90
CA ASN A 193 -1.90 10.68 8.85
C ASN A 193 -0.53 10.15 8.46
N ILE A 194 0.45 11.02 8.26
CA ILE A 194 1.84 10.64 8.01
C ILE A 194 2.68 11.17 9.17
N LEU A 195 3.17 10.25 10.01
CA LEU A 195 3.72 10.56 11.32
C LEU A 195 5.11 9.96 11.50
N ASN A 196 6.15 10.79 11.51
CA ASN A 196 7.48 10.33 11.93
C ASN A 196 7.53 10.26 13.47
N ASN A 197 6.85 9.31 14.10
CA ASN A 197 6.57 9.29 15.56
C ASN A 197 7.69 8.63 16.38
N VAL A 198 8.91 9.14 16.23
CA VAL A 198 10.10 8.62 16.93
C VAL A 198 10.15 9.17 18.36
N ALA A 199 9.76 8.34 19.33
CA ALA A 199 9.62 8.73 20.74
C ALA A 199 10.95 8.87 21.50
N THR A 200 12.04 8.30 21.00
CA THR A 200 13.39 8.36 21.60
C THR A 200 14.44 8.50 20.52
N VAL A 201 15.52 9.23 20.82
CA VAL A 201 16.64 9.58 19.93
C VAL A 201 16.90 8.49 18.86
N GLY A 202 16.50 8.76 17.63
CA GLY A 202 16.54 7.84 16.50
C GLY A 202 16.38 8.60 15.19
N THR A 203 16.81 7.98 14.08
CA THR A 203 16.85 8.59 12.74
C THR A 203 15.76 8.05 11.82
N GLY A 204 14.60 7.68 12.39
CA GLY A 204 13.48 7.21 11.58
C GLY A 204 13.08 8.26 10.54
N SER A 205 12.62 7.82 9.37
CA SER A 205 12.24 8.75 8.31
C SER A 205 11.06 8.23 7.50
N ILE A 206 10.24 9.14 7.02
CA ILE A 206 9.25 8.87 5.98
C ILE A 206 9.61 9.72 4.78
N THR A 207 9.87 9.07 3.64
CA THR A 207 10.20 9.73 2.38
C THR A 207 9.09 9.43 1.38
N ILE A 208 8.54 10.49 0.80
CA ILE A 208 7.49 10.39 -0.22
C ILE A 208 8.04 11.04 -1.49
N ILE A 209 8.08 10.27 -2.57
CA ILE A 209 8.52 10.72 -3.89
C ILE A 209 7.37 10.43 -4.85
N GLY A 210 6.95 11.47 -5.55
CA GLY A 210 5.95 11.38 -6.58
C GLY A 210 6.51 11.77 -7.93
N THR A 211 6.12 11.07 -8.98
CA THR A 211 6.37 11.45 -10.36
C THR A 211 5.04 11.51 -11.09
N ALA A 212 4.66 12.69 -11.57
CA ALA A 212 3.48 12.87 -12.40
C ALA A 212 3.85 13.05 -13.87
N PHE A 213 2.88 12.74 -14.73
CA PHE A 213 2.92 13.06 -16.15
C PHE A 213 1.67 13.84 -16.52
N VAL A 214 1.78 14.68 -17.56
CA VAL A 214 0.70 15.41 -18.25
C VAL A 214 -0.58 15.63 -17.42
N GLY A 215 -0.66 16.74 -16.70
CA GLY A 215 -1.91 17.21 -16.09
C GLY A 215 -2.03 16.98 -14.59
N GLY A 216 -1.40 15.94 -14.04
CA GLY A 216 -1.43 15.64 -12.60
C GLY A 216 -0.25 16.17 -11.80
N GLU A 217 -0.28 15.89 -10.50
CA GLU A 217 0.60 16.39 -9.47
C GLU A 217 1.55 15.28 -9.01
N ALA A 218 2.82 15.64 -8.80
CA ALA A 218 3.76 14.68 -8.22
C ALA A 218 3.23 14.14 -6.89
N ILE A 219 2.79 15.03 -6.01
CA ILE A 219 2.10 14.69 -4.77
C ILE A 219 0.83 15.52 -4.71
N ASP A 220 -0.32 14.86 -4.77
CA ASP A 220 -1.62 15.47 -4.55
C ASP A 220 -2.08 15.23 -3.10
N MET A 221 -2.55 16.29 -2.49
CA MET A 221 -3.16 16.30 -1.17
C MET A 221 -4.47 17.04 -1.29
N ASN A 222 -5.40 16.47 -2.06
CA ASN A 222 -6.69 17.05 -2.40
C ASN A 222 -7.34 17.77 -1.21
N ASP A 223 -7.29 19.10 -1.25
CA ASP A 223 -7.61 20.00 -0.14
C ASP A 223 -9.08 20.45 -0.14
N GLY A 224 -9.88 19.89 -1.06
CA GLY A 224 -11.27 20.28 -1.33
C GLY A 224 -12.29 19.86 -0.27
N THR A 225 -11.92 19.01 0.69
CA THR A 225 -12.79 18.62 1.81
C THR A 225 -12.32 19.23 3.14
N PRO A 226 -13.23 19.52 4.10
CA PRO A 226 -12.85 20.10 5.39
C PRO A 226 -11.96 19.18 6.25
N ASN A 227 -11.78 17.94 5.83
CA ASN A 227 -11.07 16.88 6.53
C ASN A 227 -9.62 16.82 6.06
N LYS A 228 -8.76 17.60 6.73
CA LYS A 228 -7.37 17.78 6.33
C LYS A 228 -6.50 16.57 6.69
N SER A 229 -5.79 16.03 5.71
CA SER A 229 -4.66 15.12 5.93
C SER A 229 -3.60 15.80 6.81
N VAL A 230 -2.95 15.02 7.67
CA VAL A 230 -1.99 15.52 8.66
C VAL A 230 -0.62 14.92 8.41
N ILE A 231 0.36 15.76 8.11
CA ILE A 231 1.77 15.39 8.05
C ILE A 231 2.47 16.00 9.25
N ARG A 232 3.08 15.17 10.10
CA ARG A 232 3.85 15.61 11.28
C ARG A 232 5.18 14.89 11.34
N SER A 233 6.26 15.66 11.47
CA SER A 233 7.53 15.14 11.94
C SER A 233 7.51 15.06 13.47
N GLY A 234 8.02 13.95 14.02
CA GLY A 234 8.37 13.86 15.44
C GLY A 234 9.72 14.52 15.70
N SER A 235 10.23 14.37 16.92
CA SER A 235 11.42 15.07 17.39
C SER A 235 12.77 14.55 16.88
N GLY A 236 12.82 13.91 15.70
CA GLY A 236 14.07 13.44 15.11
C GLY A 236 13.95 13.22 13.61
N GLY A 237 14.52 14.15 12.81
CA GLY A 237 14.73 13.99 11.37
C GLY A 237 13.55 14.40 10.51
#